data_AF-Q4D0R6-F1
#
_entry.id   AF-Q4D0R6-F1
#
_cell.length_a   1.000
_cell.length_b   1.000
_cell.length_c   1.000
_cell.angle_alpha   90.00
_cell.angle_beta   90.00
_cell.angle_gamma   90.00
#
_symmetry.space_group_name_H-M   'P 1'
#
loop_
_entity.id
_entity.type
_entity.pdbx_description
1 polymer ?
#
loop_
_entity_poly.entity_id
_entity_poly.type
_entity_poly.pdbx_seq_one_letter_code
_entity_poly.pdbx_strand_id
1 'polypeptide(L)'
;MAALGIPLFAKLWFILTAPLLLIDATFVFTRSSSTGVPHPLAGTPPFNLWVLYSTYDRRYAPNDDAFVVMQSLMNVLEAALGLFAFLLAERGKAIASLKLALVVGVMTLYKTLMYFSLEAIEGGKYTKHNSTFDTLMMFVLPSSLWIIVPAAIILQCSCRLPIAASGRTVASQGKKKNM
;
A
#
# COMPACT_ATOMS: atom_id res chain seq x y z
N MET A 1 2.66 -18.80 23.31
CA MET A 1 3.68 -18.27 22.36
C MET A 1 2.99 -17.26 21.46
N ALA A 2 3.47 -16.01 21.38
CA ALA A 2 2.97 -15.07 20.38
C ALA A 2 3.19 -15.66 18.97
N ALA A 3 2.20 -15.55 18.08
CA ALA A 3 2.32 -16.07 16.72
C ALA A 3 3.56 -15.49 16.04
N LEU A 4 4.53 -16.34 15.71
CA LEU A 4 5.84 -16.00 15.11
C LEU A 4 5.74 -15.46 13.67
N GLY A 5 4.53 -15.26 13.13
CA GLY A 5 4.30 -14.70 11.81
C GLY A 5 4.08 -13.18 11.84
N ILE A 6 3.66 -12.65 10.68
CA ILE A 6 3.23 -11.25 10.56
C ILE A 6 2.10 -10.96 11.56
N PRO A 7 2.09 -9.76 12.19
CA PRO A 7 1.08 -9.39 13.17
C PRO A 7 -0.32 -9.31 12.55
N LEU A 8 -1.36 -9.47 13.38
CA LEU A 8 -2.76 -9.45 12.93
C LEU A 8 -3.10 -8.15 12.18
N PHE A 9 -2.67 -6.99 12.67
CA PHE A 9 -2.94 -5.72 11.99
C PHE A 9 -2.32 -5.66 10.58
N ALA A 10 -1.15 -6.30 10.36
CA ALA A 10 -0.54 -6.37 9.04
C ALA A 10 -1.34 -7.28 8.10
N LYS A 11 -1.86 -8.40 8.62
CA LYS A 11 -2.78 -9.26 7.85
C LYS A 11 -4.03 -8.50 7.43
N LEU A 12 -4.66 -7.80 8.38
CA LEU A 12 -5.85 -6.98 8.12
C LEU A 12 -5.53 -5.85 7.13
N TRP A 13 -4.39 -5.18 7.28
CA TRP A 13 -3.92 -4.17 6.34
C TRP A 13 -3.88 -4.72 4.91
N PHE A 14 -3.18 -5.84 4.67
CA PHE A 14 -3.06 -6.41 3.33
C PHE A 14 -4.41 -6.84 2.72
N ILE A 15 -5.34 -7.33 3.53
CA ILE A 15 -6.68 -7.71 3.04
C ILE A 15 -7.52 -6.47 2.73
N LEU A 16 -7.50 -5.46 3.60
CA LEU A 16 -8.34 -4.28 3.48
C LEU A 16 -7.82 -3.30 2.41
N THR A 17 -6.51 -3.15 2.25
CA THR A 17 -5.95 -2.25 1.24
C THR A 17 -5.93 -2.85 -0.16
N ALA A 18 -5.87 -4.18 -0.31
CA ALA A 18 -5.89 -4.81 -1.64
C ALA A 18 -7.06 -4.35 -2.54
N PRO A 19 -8.34 -4.41 -2.13
CA PRO A 19 -9.43 -3.90 -2.96
C PRO A 19 -9.32 -2.39 -3.18
N LEU A 20 -8.90 -1.62 -2.17
CA LEU A 20 -8.72 -0.17 -2.28
C LEU A 20 -7.68 0.20 -3.36
N LEU A 21 -6.53 -0.47 -3.36
CA LEU A 21 -5.46 -0.30 -4.34
C LEU A 21 -5.88 -0.74 -5.76
N LEU A 22 -6.67 -1.81 -5.87
CA LEU A 22 -7.18 -2.29 -7.16
C LEU A 22 -8.26 -1.37 -7.74
N ILE A 23 -9.14 -0.81 -6.90
CA ILE A 23 -10.11 0.20 -7.31
C ILE A 23 -9.37 1.44 -7.79
N ASP A 24 -8.38 1.92 -7.04
CA ASP A 24 -7.55 3.05 -7.41
C ASP A 24 -6.85 2.85 -8.75
N ALA A 25 -6.19 1.70 -8.94
CA ALA A 25 -5.53 1.40 -10.20
C ALA A 25 -6.52 1.28 -11.36
N THR A 26 -7.70 0.67 -11.13
CA THR A 26 -8.75 0.57 -12.15
C THR A 26 -9.27 1.94 -12.55
N PHE A 27 -9.51 2.82 -11.57
CA PHE A 27 -9.86 4.21 -11.84
C PHE A 27 -8.81 4.83 -12.73
N VAL A 28 -7.54 4.80 -12.33
CA VAL A 28 -6.45 5.44 -13.07
C VAL A 28 -6.26 4.90 -14.48
N PHE A 29 -6.30 3.59 -14.68
CA PHE A 29 -6.11 2.98 -16.00
C PHE A 29 -7.27 3.22 -16.97
N THR A 30 -8.45 3.55 -16.46
CA THR A 30 -9.65 3.77 -17.30
C THR A 30 -9.92 5.25 -17.59
N ARG A 31 -9.11 6.18 -17.07
CA ARG A 31 -9.25 7.62 -17.35
C ARG A 31 -8.76 7.97 -18.76
N SER A 32 -9.41 8.97 -19.34
CA SER A 32 -8.96 9.61 -20.58
C SER A 32 -7.66 10.40 -20.36
N SER A 33 -6.78 10.40 -21.37
CA SER A 33 -5.62 11.32 -21.41
C SER A 33 -6.03 12.75 -21.80
N SER A 34 -7.21 12.95 -22.39
CA SER A 34 -7.73 14.27 -22.75
C SER A 34 -8.49 14.90 -21.60
N THR A 35 -8.23 16.18 -21.36
CA THR A 35 -8.98 17.01 -20.42
C THR A 35 -10.44 17.18 -20.84
N GLY A 36 -11.33 17.37 -19.87
CA GLY A 36 -12.76 17.63 -20.12
C GLY A 36 -13.60 16.41 -20.51
N VAL A 37 -12.97 15.25 -20.74
CA VAL A 37 -13.70 13.99 -20.97
C VAL A 37 -14.13 13.40 -19.62
N PRO A 38 -15.44 13.17 -19.38
CA PRO A 38 -15.90 12.54 -18.15
C PRO A 38 -15.32 11.13 -17.96
N HIS A 39 -15.07 10.76 -16.71
CA HIS A 39 -14.59 9.41 -16.39
C HIS A 39 -15.65 8.37 -16.80
N PRO A 40 -15.28 7.27 -17.51
CA PRO A 40 -16.27 6.28 -17.98
C PRO A 40 -17.00 5.57 -16.84
N LEU A 41 -16.38 5.47 -15.67
CA LEU A 41 -16.95 4.88 -14.45
C LEU A 41 -17.52 5.92 -13.47
N ALA A 42 -17.70 7.19 -13.89
CA ALA A 42 -18.10 8.26 -12.97
C ALA A 42 -19.42 7.98 -12.21
N GLY A 43 -20.37 7.31 -12.86
CA GLY A 43 -21.65 6.92 -12.25
C GLY A 43 -21.62 5.61 -11.47
N THR A 44 -20.49 4.91 -11.40
CA THR A 44 -20.38 3.56 -10.84
C THR A 44 -19.72 3.61 -9.46
N PRO A 45 -20.41 3.27 -8.36
CA PRO A 45 -19.75 3.16 -7.06
C PRO A 45 -18.68 2.06 -7.03
N PRO A 46 -17.55 2.25 -6.32
CA PRO A 46 -17.19 3.45 -5.54
C PRO A 46 -16.38 4.49 -6.34
N PHE A 47 -16.26 4.35 -7.67
CA PHE A 47 -15.44 5.24 -8.51
C PHE A 47 -15.88 6.71 -8.48
N ASN A 48 -17.14 6.97 -8.16
CA ASN A 48 -17.64 8.33 -7.89
C ASN A 48 -16.83 9.04 -6.79
N LEU A 49 -16.31 8.31 -5.79
CA LEU A 49 -15.44 8.87 -4.75
C LEU A 49 -14.07 9.27 -5.31
N TRP A 50 -13.53 8.53 -6.28
CA TRP A 50 -12.28 8.89 -6.97
C TRP A 50 -12.48 10.04 -7.95
N VAL A 51 -13.64 10.13 -8.59
CA VAL A 51 -14.02 11.32 -9.38
C VAL A 51 -14.04 12.54 -8.48
N LEU A 52 -14.65 12.46 -7.29
CA LEU A 52 -14.58 13.55 -6.31
C LEU A 52 -13.13 13.82 -5.87
N TYR A 53 -12.35 12.78 -5.56
CA TYR A 53 -10.95 12.95 -5.17
C TYR A 53 -10.11 13.66 -6.25
N SER A 54 -10.40 13.42 -7.54
CA SER A 54 -9.71 14.08 -8.65
C SER A 54 -9.90 15.60 -8.71
N THR A 55 -10.90 16.16 -8.02
CA THR A 55 -11.04 17.61 -7.87
C THR A 55 -10.07 18.18 -6.84
N TYR A 56 -9.66 17.37 -5.86
CA TYR A 56 -8.66 17.73 -4.84
C TYR A 56 -7.24 17.46 -5.33
N ASP A 57 -6.95 16.26 -5.83
CA ASP A 57 -5.69 15.94 -6.47
C ASP A 57 -5.87 15.85 -7.99
N ARG A 58 -5.46 16.91 -8.69
CA ARG A 58 -5.61 16.98 -10.15
C ARG A 58 -4.72 16.00 -10.91
N ARG A 59 -3.76 15.33 -10.27
CA ARG A 59 -3.06 14.19 -10.90
C ARG A 59 -4.03 13.03 -11.21
N TYR A 60 -5.14 12.96 -10.48
CA TYR A 60 -6.24 12.01 -10.68
C TYR A 60 -7.28 12.47 -11.72
N ALA A 61 -7.15 13.66 -12.32
CA ALA A 61 -8.06 14.13 -13.37
C ALA A 61 -7.68 13.54 -14.75
N PRO A 62 -7.03 14.24 -15.71
CA PRO A 62 -6.58 13.60 -16.96
C PRO A 62 -5.37 12.68 -16.73
N ASN A 63 -5.21 11.66 -17.58
CA ASN A 63 -3.96 10.89 -17.72
C ASN A 63 -2.94 11.65 -18.58
N ASP A 64 -2.62 12.90 -18.22
CA ASP A 64 -1.61 13.74 -18.88
C ASP A 64 -0.22 13.66 -18.19
N ASP A 65 -0.13 12.90 -17.10
CA ASP A 65 1.08 12.66 -16.33
C ASP A 65 1.30 11.15 -16.10
N ALA A 66 2.52 10.69 -16.38
CA ALA A 66 2.89 9.28 -16.29
C ALA A 66 3.03 8.81 -14.83
N PHE A 67 3.23 9.71 -13.87
CA PHE A 67 3.51 9.35 -12.49
C PHE A 67 2.35 8.57 -11.85
N VAL A 68 1.11 9.04 -11.96
CA VAL A 68 -0.04 8.35 -11.32
C VAL A 68 -0.34 7.01 -11.97
N VAL A 69 -0.13 6.89 -13.28
CA VAL A 69 -0.22 5.61 -13.99
C VAL A 69 0.82 4.63 -13.45
N MET A 70 2.06 5.08 -13.25
CA MET A 70 3.12 4.25 -12.66
C MET A 70 2.81 3.89 -11.19
N GLN A 71 2.30 4.82 -10.38
CA GLN A 71 1.85 4.54 -9.02
C GLN A 71 0.77 3.46 -9.00
N SER A 72 -0.16 3.51 -9.95
CA SER A 72 -1.24 2.52 -10.08
C SER A 72 -0.71 1.13 -10.46
N LEU A 73 0.30 1.03 -11.31
CA LEU A 73 1.00 -0.23 -11.57
C LEU A 73 1.66 -0.77 -10.29
N MET A 74 2.29 0.10 -9.51
CA MET A 74 2.87 -0.27 -8.22
C MET A 74 1.81 -0.66 -7.18
N ASN A 75 0.61 -0.07 -7.24
CA ASN A 75 -0.54 -0.44 -6.39
C ASN A 75 -1.00 -1.87 -6.68
N VAL A 76 -1.07 -2.28 -7.95
CA VAL A 76 -1.40 -3.66 -8.33
C VAL A 76 -0.35 -4.64 -7.82
N LEU A 77 0.94 -4.32 -8.00
CA LEU A 77 2.04 -5.16 -7.51
C LEU A 77 2.04 -5.26 -5.98
N GLU A 78 1.84 -4.15 -5.28
CA GLU A 78 1.70 -4.11 -3.82
C GLU A 78 0.55 -4.98 -3.33
N ALA A 79 -0.63 -4.86 -3.94
CA ALA A 79 -1.80 -5.65 -3.56
C ALA A 79 -1.52 -7.16 -3.76
N ALA A 80 -0.93 -7.54 -4.89
CA ALA A 80 -0.59 -8.94 -5.17
C ALA A 80 0.42 -9.51 -4.16
N LEU A 81 1.50 -8.78 -3.87
CA LEU A 81 2.52 -9.22 -2.92
C LEU A 81 2.02 -9.22 -1.46
N GLY A 82 1.20 -8.23 -1.08
CA GLY A 82 0.57 -8.16 0.24
C GLY A 82 -0.38 -9.33 0.49
N LEU A 83 -1.26 -9.63 -0.48
CA LEU A 83 -2.12 -10.82 -0.42
C LEU A 83 -1.30 -12.11 -0.39
N PHE A 84 -0.20 -12.19 -1.14
CA PHE A 84 0.67 -13.36 -1.08
C PHE A 84 1.34 -13.51 0.29
N ALA A 85 1.78 -12.41 0.92
CA ALA A 85 2.30 -12.43 2.29
C ALA A 85 1.26 -12.93 3.29
N PHE A 86 0.01 -12.47 3.15
CA PHE A 86 -1.13 -12.98 3.92
C PHE A 86 -1.33 -14.49 3.74
N LEU A 87 -1.40 -14.99 2.50
CA LEU A 87 -1.58 -16.42 2.22
C LEU A 87 -0.43 -17.28 2.77
N LEU A 88 0.82 -16.80 2.71
CA LEU A 88 1.96 -17.48 3.33
C LEU A 88 1.79 -17.58 4.85
N ALA A 89 1.26 -16.53 5.49
CA ALA A 89 1.03 -16.50 6.92
C ALA A 89 -0.07 -17.50 7.34
N GLU A 90 -1.17 -17.58 6.58
CA GLU A 90 -2.25 -18.55 6.80
C GLU A 90 -1.80 -20.00 6.59
N ARG A 91 -0.82 -20.23 5.70
CA ARG A 91 -0.19 -21.54 5.50
C ARG A 91 0.91 -21.86 6.52
N GLY A 92 1.05 -21.08 7.60
CA GLY A 92 2.04 -21.30 8.65
C GLY A 92 3.49 -21.04 8.22
N LYS A 93 3.73 -20.43 7.06
CA LYS A 93 5.08 -20.12 6.55
C LYS A 93 5.62 -18.82 7.16
N ALA A 94 5.78 -18.80 8.48
CA ALA A 94 6.09 -17.61 9.28
C ALA A 94 7.26 -16.78 8.75
N ILE A 95 8.45 -17.38 8.58
CA ILE A 95 9.65 -16.65 8.11
C ILE A 95 9.45 -16.07 6.71
N ALA A 96 8.83 -16.82 5.79
CA ALA A 96 8.60 -16.35 4.43
C ALA A 96 7.59 -15.19 4.40
N SER A 97 6.50 -15.30 5.18
CA SER A 97 5.51 -14.22 5.31
C SER A 97 6.12 -12.94 5.89
N LEU A 98 6.98 -13.05 6.91
CA LEU A 98 7.67 -11.91 7.53
C LEU A 98 8.60 -11.20 6.54
N LYS A 99 9.40 -11.96 5.78
CA LYS A 99 10.28 -11.40 4.75
C LYS A 99 9.50 -10.67 3.67
N LEU A 100 8.42 -11.28 3.17
CA LEU A 100 7.62 -10.65 2.12
C LEU A 100 6.86 -9.42 2.62
N ALA A 101 6.26 -9.47 3.82
CA ALA A 101 5.60 -8.33 4.42
C ALA A 101 6.56 -7.16 4.70
N LEU A 102 7.81 -7.45 5.06
CA LEU A 102 8.87 -6.44 5.17
C LEU A 102 9.12 -5.75 3.81
N VAL A 103 9.28 -6.53 2.73
CA VAL A 103 9.48 -6.00 1.37
C VAL A 103 8.29 -5.14 0.95
N VAL A 104 7.06 -5.63 1.12
CA VAL A 104 5.84 -4.87 0.79
C VAL A 104 5.76 -3.58 1.60
N GLY A 105 6.02 -3.63 2.92
CA GLY A 105 6.04 -2.44 3.76
C GLY A 105 7.04 -1.39 3.29
N VAL A 106 8.26 -1.81 2.88
CA VAL A 106 9.27 -0.90 2.31
C VAL A 106 8.79 -0.30 0.99
N MET A 107 8.20 -1.10 0.10
CA MET A 107 7.65 -0.62 -1.17
C MET A 107 6.58 0.46 -0.95
N THR A 108 5.62 0.20 -0.05
CA THR A 108 4.53 1.14 0.26
C THR A 108 5.08 2.43 0.87
N LEU A 109 6.00 2.32 1.84
CA LEU A 109 6.60 3.48 2.47
C LEU A 109 7.38 4.32 1.45
N TYR A 110 8.20 3.68 0.62
CA TYR A 110 9.02 4.35 -0.39
C TYR A 110 8.17 5.14 -1.40
N LYS A 111 7.16 4.51 -2.00
CA LYS A 111 6.31 5.18 -2.99
C LYS A 111 5.51 6.33 -2.39
N THR A 112 5.10 6.20 -1.12
CA THR A 112 4.33 7.24 -0.42
C THR A 112 5.22 8.44 -0.07
N LEU A 113 6.44 8.19 0.42
CA LEU A 113 7.42 9.26 0.63
C LEU A 113 7.80 9.95 -0.68
N MET A 114 7.90 9.20 -1.78
CA MET A 114 8.12 9.77 -3.11
C MET A 114 6.96 10.69 -3.53
N TYR A 115 5.71 10.30 -3.26
CA TYR A 115 4.53 11.13 -3.53
C TYR A 115 4.56 12.45 -2.72
N PHE A 116 4.82 12.39 -1.42
CA PHE A 116 4.98 13.61 -0.60
C PHE A 116 6.16 14.49 -1.06
N SER A 117 7.27 13.87 -1.44
CA SER A 117 8.47 14.59 -1.92
C SER A 117 8.19 15.30 -3.24
N LEU A 118 7.52 14.64 -4.18
CA LEU A 118 7.09 15.23 -5.45
C LEU A 118 6.14 16.40 -5.22
N GLU A 119 5.18 16.26 -4.31
CA GLU A 119 4.26 17.35 -3.99
C GLU A 119 5.00 18.60 -3.48
N ALA A 120 6.01 18.42 -2.63
CA ALA A 120 6.86 19.50 -2.14
C ALA A 120 7.72 20.13 -3.25
N ILE A 121 8.36 19.29 -4.09
CA ILE A 121 9.26 19.74 -5.17
C ILE A 121 8.48 20.48 -6.27
N GLU A 122 7.28 20.01 -6.62
CA GLU A 122 6.43 20.62 -7.64
C GLU A 122 5.65 21.84 -7.12
N GLY A 123 5.84 22.22 -5.85
CA GLY A 123 5.18 23.38 -5.24
C GLY A 123 3.65 23.22 -5.19
N GLY A 124 3.19 22.00 -4.95
CA GLY A 124 1.77 21.68 -4.92
C GLY A 124 1.06 21.81 -6.25
N LYS A 125 1.74 21.61 -7.39
CA LYS A 125 1.22 21.81 -8.76
C LYS A 125 -0.23 21.32 -8.96
N TYR A 126 -0.59 20.20 -8.33
CA TYR A 126 -1.89 19.53 -8.50
C TYR A 126 -2.85 19.68 -7.32
N THR A 127 -2.43 20.24 -6.18
CA THR A 127 -3.27 20.39 -4.98
C THR A 127 -3.33 21.82 -4.42
N LYS A 128 -2.46 22.74 -4.86
CA LYS A 128 -2.35 24.12 -4.32
C LYS A 128 -3.60 24.98 -4.49
N HIS A 129 -4.54 24.56 -5.35
CA HIS A 129 -5.83 25.24 -5.52
C HIS A 129 -6.81 24.93 -4.38
N ASN A 130 -6.54 23.94 -3.55
CA ASN A 130 -7.36 23.57 -2.40
C ASN A 130 -7.11 24.52 -1.22
N SER A 131 -8.08 24.60 -0.32
CA SER A 131 -7.87 25.25 0.98
C SER A 131 -6.89 24.43 1.83
N THR A 132 -6.27 25.05 2.83
CA THR A 132 -5.39 24.34 3.77
C THR A 132 -6.10 23.19 4.49
N PHE A 133 -7.39 23.38 4.82
CA PHE A 133 -8.19 22.35 5.47
C PHE A 133 -8.43 21.15 4.53
N ASP A 134 -8.80 21.42 3.27
CA ASP A 134 -9.01 20.38 2.27
C ASP A 134 -7.74 19.59 1.99
N THR A 135 -6.59 20.27 1.83
CA THR A 135 -5.30 19.61 1.66
C THR A 135 -4.96 18.72 2.86
N LEU A 136 -5.25 19.16 4.08
CA LEU A 136 -5.01 18.36 5.27
C LEU A 136 -5.91 17.11 5.29
N MET A 137 -7.21 17.26 5.00
CA MET A 137 -8.19 16.17 5.11
C MET A 137 -8.15 15.18 3.94
N MET A 138 -7.90 15.66 2.73
CA MET A 138 -7.99 14.83 1.52
C MET A 138 -6.63 14.30 1.06
N PHE A 139 -5.54 15.05 1.30
CA PHE A 139 -4.21 14.64 0.86
C PHE A 139 -3.34 14.14 2.03
N VAL A 140 -3.10 14.99 3.05
CA VAL A 140 -2.12 14.68 4.10
C VAL A 140 -2.60 13.54 5.00
N LEU A 141 -3.81 13.63 5.54
CA LEU A 141 -4.33 12.67 6.51
C LEU A 141 -4.46 11.26 5.92
N PRO A 142 -5.09 11.05 4.75
CA PRO A 142 -5.19 9.73 4.14
C PRO A 142 -3.81 9.18 3.83
N SER A 143 -2.95 9.95 3.15
CA SER A 143 -1.61 9.49 2.75
C SER A 143 -0.71 9.18 3.95
N SER A 144 -0.89 9.86 5.09
CA SER A 144 -0.13 9.58 6.31
C SER A 144 -0.39 8.17 6.86
N LEU A 145 -1.56 7.57 6.64
CA LEU A 145 -1.82 6.18 7.03
C LEU A 145 -0.91 5.19 6.26
N TRP A 146 -0.59 5.50 5.01
CA TRP A 146 0.35 4.73 4.17
C TRP A 146 1.82 4.98 4.53
N ILE A 147 2.11 5.87 5.48
CA ILE A 147 3.43 5.99 6.10
C ILE A 147 3.42 5.23 7.43
N ILE A 148 2.46 5.52 8.30
CA ILE A 148 2.42 5.01 9.68
C ILE A 148 2.28 3.49 9.70
N VAL A 149 1.31 2.93 8.96
CA VAL A 149 1.05 1.49 9.03
C VAL A 149 2.18 0.69 8.38
N PRO A 150 2.68 1.02 7.18
CA PRO A 150 3.83 0.32 6.59
C PRO A 150 5.10 0.43 7.45
N ALA A 151 5.38 1.57 8.08
CA ALA A 151 6.48 1.69 9.05
C ALA A 151 6.31 0.73 10.24
N ALA A 152 5.10 0.63 10.81
CA ALA A 152 4.81 -0.32 11.87
C ALA A 152 4.97 -1.78 11.42
N ILE A 153 4.57 -2.12 10.18
CA ILE A 153 4.78 -3.46 9.59
C ILE A 153 6.28 -3.76 9.50
N ILE A 154 7.08 -2.82 8.97
CA ILE A 154 8.53 -2.96 8.82
C ILE A 154 9.19 -3.25 10.18
N LEU A 155 8.88 -2.44 11.19
CA LEU A 155 9.46 -2.58 12.53
C LEU A 155 9.08 -3.94 13.15
N GLN A 156 7.80 -4.30 13.11
CA GLN A 156 7.32 -5.57 13.68
C GLN A 156 7.91 -6.78 12.96
N CYS A 157 8.02 -6.74 11.63
CA CYS A 157 8.62 -7.83 10.87
C CYS A 157 10.11 -7.97 11.17
N SER A 158 10.83 -6.85 11.25
CA SER A 158 12.26 -6.82 11.59
C SER A 158 12.53 -7.39 12.99
N CYS A 159 11.71 -7.06 13.99
CA CYS A 159 11.85 -7.60 15.34
C CYS A 159 11.49 -9.09 15.45
N ARG A 160 10.50 -9.57 14.68
CA ARG A 160 10.01 -10.97 14.76
C ARG A 160 10.88 -11.94 13.98
N LEU A 161 11.55 -11.49 12.93
CA LEU A 161 12.30 -12.35 12.02
C LEU A 161 13.44 -13.14 12.73
N PRO A 162 14.28 -12.54 13.60
CA PRO A 162 15.31 -13.28 14.33
C PRO A 162 14.71 -14.33 15.28
N ILE A 163 13.62 -14.01 15.97
CA ILE A 163 12.95 -14.90 16.93
C ILE A 163 12.39 -16.13 16.18
N ALA A 164 11.73 -15.90 15.04
CA ALA A 164 11.20 -16.97 14.20
C ALA A 164 12.31 -17.87 13.63
N ALA A 165 13.47 -17.28 13.28
CA ALA A 165 14.63 -18.03 12.79
C ALA A 165 15.22 -18.94 13.89
N SER A 166 15.44 -18.41 15.09
CA SER A 166 15.97 -19.18 16.23
C SER A 166 15.05 -20.34 16.61
N GLY A 167 13.72 -20.11 16.65
CA GLY A 167 12.75 -21.16 16.93
C GLY A 167 12.78 -22.31 15.91
N ARG A 168 13.00 -22.00 14.62
CA ARG A 168 13.13 -23.02 13.57
C ARG A 168 14.40 -23.86 13.73
N THR A 169 15.51 -23.25 14.12
CA THR A 169 16.78 -23.95 14.35
C THR A 169 16.65 -24.95 15.50
N VAL A 170 16.09 -24.54 16.64
CA VAL A 170 15.87 -25.41 17.80
C VAL A 170 14.95 -26.59 17.44
N ALA A 171 13.85 -26.35 16.73
CA ALA A 171 12.95 -27.41 16.29
C ALA A 171 13.65 -28.42 15.34
N SER A 172 14.53 -27.93 14.46
CA SER A 172 15.29 -28.80 13.54
C SER A 172 16.31 -29.69 14.27
N GLN A 173 16.95 -29.17 15.33
CA GLN A 173 17.89 -29.94 16.16
C GLN A 173 17.17 -30.99 17.02
N GLY A 174 16.03 -30.65 17.60
CA GLY A 174 15.21 -31.61 18.35
C GLY A 174 14.75 -32.80 17.50
N LYS A 175 14.39 -32.56 16.23
CA LYS A 175 14.01 -33.63 15.31
C LYS A 175 15.18 -34.56 14.95
N LYS A 176 16.40 -34.02 14.82
CA LYS A 176 17.61 -34.83 14.57
C LYS A 176 18.01 -35.70 15.77
N LYS A 177 17.70 -35.29 17.00
CA LYS A 177 18.04 -36.04 18.22
C LYS A 177 17.10 -37.23 18.49
N ASN A 178 15.87 -37.18 17.95
CA ASN A 178 14.85 -38.22 18.12
C ASN A 178 14.76 -39.20 16.94
N MET A 179 15.69 -39.14 15.99
CA MET A 179 15.91 -40.14 14.94
C MET A 179 17.11 -40.98 15.31
#